data_AF-A0A5C5XR11-F1
#
_entry.id   AF-A0A5C5XR11-F1
#
_cell.length_a   1.000
_cell.length_b   1.000
_cell.length_c   1.000
_cell.angle_alpha   90.00
_cell.angle_beta   90.00
_cell.angle_gamma   90.00
#
_symmetry.space_group_name_H-M   'P 1'
#
loop_
_entity.id
_entity.type
_entity.pdbx_description
1 polymer ?
#
loop_
_entity_poly.entity_id
_entity_poly.type
_entity_poly.pdbx_seq_one_letter_code
_entity_poly.pdbx_strand_id
1 'polypeptide(L)'
;MSTALSAYAVPNAVELINVMGEAIAKSQMLGCQNADQGRVLAMACLAKQQDPLSLAQRYDIIQGKLAMKSAAMLAEFRARGGRQKMIERTPEAAEVELSIDDSIERFRLTWEEAQQEDFTKDKKGNIKSNYSFPRKRMQMLWARVVSDGVNVMCPEVNCGLYTPEEVGDIIDAENFESVAPPPATSSSAPASASSVEGSAVDVPTDAEFEQKTKASGQQIKRMTQLFAELDVSAEAQMRAFRGVGASSMVDVSSEGADQIIAKMESHLAASSGSTPAATPEQIAEVKSLLDQVSQREGKGHVPLEIQKHLNAHGISKLTQLNQHSMDLLVRGLREDCETSLDSFLGEAPQSAGESQSS
;
A
#
# COMPACT_ATOMS: atom_id res chain seq x y z
N MET A 1 -30.21 -17.65 -15.08
CA MET A 1 -30.12 -16.28 -15.62
C MET A 1 -29.79 -15.37 -14.46
N SER A 2 -28.61 -14.73 -14.51
CA SER A 2 -27.98 -14.05 -13.36
C SER A 2 -28.59 -12.66 -13.14
N THR A 3 -29.09 -12.41 -11.94
CA THR A 3 -29.67 -11.14 -11.46
C THR A 3 -28.63 -10.14 -10.93
N ALA A 4 -27.33 -10.33 -11.21
CA ALA A 4 -26.27 -9.55 -10.57
C ALA A 4 -26.07 -8.11 -11.11
N LEU A 5 -26.63 -7.75 -12.27
CA LEU A 5 -26.25 -6.50 -12.96
C LEU A 5 -27.32 -5.40 -13.10
N SER A 6 -28.47 -5.50 -12.43
CA SER A 6 -29.42 -4.38 -12.41
C SER A 6 -28.87 -3.12 -11.72
N ALA A 7 -27.78 -3.23 -10.95
CA ALA A 7 -27.13 -2.10 -10.27
C ALA A 7 -26.16 -1.29 -11.17
N TYR A 8 -25.75 -1.82 -12.32
CA TYR A 8 -24.76 -1.21 -13.22
C TYR A 8 -25.38 -0.60 -14.49
N ALA A 9 -26.70 -0.36 -14.49
CA ALA A 9 -27.36 0.43 -15.51
C ALA A 9 -27.01 1.92 -15.37
N VAL A 10 -25.72 2.25 -15.46
CA VAL A 10 -25.22 3.62 -15.41
C VAL A 10 -25.17 4.13 -16.85
N PRO A 11 -25.80 5.27 -17.17
CA PRO A 11 -25.85 5.81 -18.53
C PRO A 11 -24.47 6.21 -19.07
N ASN A 12 -23.46 6.37 -18.19
CA ASN A 12 -22.09 6.69 -18.57
C ASN A 12 -21.07 5.70 -17.97
N ALA A 13 -20.62 4.75 -18.80
CA ALA A 13 -19.62 3.76 -18.41
C ALA A 13 -18.28 4.40 -17.96
N VAL A 14 -17.91 5.54 -18.54
CA VAL A 14 -16.65 6.23 -18.21
C VAL A 14 -16.69 6.82 -16.80
N GLU A 15 -17.81 7.40 -16.40
CA GLU A 15 -18.00 7.90 -15.02
C GLU A 15 -17.95 6.77 -14.01
N LEU A 16 -18.62 5.65 -14.30
CA LEU A 16 -18.58 4.47 -13.45
C LEU A 16 -17.16 3.92 -13.29
N ILE A 17 -16.37 3.85 -14.38
CA ILE A 17 -14.97 3.44 -14.33
C ILE A 17 -14.16 4.36 -13.42
N ASN A 18 -14.38 5.67 -13.48
CA ASN A 18 -13.67 6.63 -12.66
C ASN A 18 -14.03 6.49 -11.18
N VAL A 19 -15.31 6.46 -10.85
CA VAL A 19 -15.79 6.33 -9.45
C VAL A 19 -15.36 4.99 -8.87
N MET A 20 -15.55 3.88 -9.59
CA MET A 20 -15.16 2.56 -9.15
C MET A 20 -13.64 2.42 -9.06
N GLY A 21 -12.90 2.97 -10.02
CA GLY A 21 -11.44 2.95 -10.01
C GLY A 21 -10.84 3.72 -8.84
N GLU A 22 -11.39 4.89 -8.51
CA GLU A 22 -10.98 5.65 -7.33
C GLU A 22 -11.30 4.92 -6.03
N ALA A 23 -12.47 4.28 -5.93
CA ALA A 23 -12.83 3.47 -4.77
C ALA A 23 -11.89 2.27 -4.59
N ILE A 24 -11.57 1.56 -5.68
CA ILE A 24 -10.62 0.44 -5.69
C ILE A 24 -9.24 0.93 -5.21
N ALA A 25 -8.74 2.03 -5.75
CA ALA A 25 -7.45 2.59 -5.38
C ALA A 25 -7.39 3.05 -3.91
N LYS A 26 -8.43 3.74 -3.41
CA LYS A 26 -8.52 4.16 -2.00
C LYS A 26 -8.57 2.98 -1.04
N SER A 27 -9.26 1.90 -1.43
CA SER A 27 -9.34 0.67 -0.63
C SER A 27 -8.08 -0.19 -0.69
N GLN A 28 -7.13 0.11 -1.59
CA GLN A 28 -5.94 -0.72 -1.87
C GLN A 28 -6.27 -2.17 -2.23
N MET A 29 -7.51 -2.44 -2.67
CA MET A 29 -7.94 -3.77 -3.08
C MET A 29 -7.14 -4.23 -4.30
N LEU A 30 -6.89 -5.54 -4.39
CA LEU A 30 -6.10 -6.16 -5.48
C LEU A 30 -4.65 -5.64 -5.57
N GLY A 31 -4.12 -5.03 -4.51
CA GLY A 31 -2.76 -4.46 -4.54
C GLY A 31 -2.64 -3.19 -5.40
N CYS A 32 -3.78 -2.55 -5.69
CA CYS A 32 -3.83 -1.30 -6.43
C CYS A 32 -3.19 -0.17 -5.63
N GLN A 33 -2.20 0.51 -6.22
CA GLN A 33 -1.48 1.61 -5.57
C GLN A 33 -1.93 2.98 -6.09
N ASN A 34 -2.37 3.04 -7.36
CA ASN A 34 -2.68 4.29 -8.05
C ASN A 34 -4.09 4.28 -8.63
N ALA A 35 -4.72 5.46 -8.75
CA ALA A 35 -6.05 5.62 -9.33
C ALA A 35 -6.17 5.04 -10.75
N ASP A 36 -5.11 5.16 -11.56
CA ASP A 36 -5.12 4.63 -12.93
C ASP A 36 -5.13 3.10 -12.98
N GLN A 37 -4.42 2.43 -12.06
CA GLN A 37 -4.52 0.97 -11.90
C GLN A 37 -5.94 0.57 -11.49
N GLY A 38 -6.57 1.35 -10.61
CA GLY A 38 -7.95 1.14 -10.18
C GLY A 38 -8.94 1.27 -11.35
N ARG A 39 -8.76 2.28 -12.21
CA ARG A 39 -9.59 2.47 -13.43
C ARG A 39 -9.44 1.30 -14.40
N VAL A 40 -8.23 0.79 -14.60
CA VAL A 40 -7.99 -0.40 -15.43
C VAL A 40 -8.71 -1.63 -14.87
N LEU A 41 -8.69 -1.81 -13.56
CA LEU A 41 -9.43 -2.89 -12.91
C LEU A 41 -10.93 -2.71 -13.01
N ALA A 42 -11.42 -1.48 -12.88
CA ALA A 42 -12.82 -1.16 -13.07
C ALA A 42 -13.29 -1.48 -14.50
N MET A 43 -12.47 -1.18 -15.51
CA MET A 43 -12.73 -1.58 -16.90
C MET A 43 -12.77 -3.11 -17.05
N ALA A 44 -11.86 -3.84 -16.42
CA ALA A 44 -11.85 -5.31 -16.47
C ALA A 44 -13.10 -5.92 -15.82
N CYS A 45 -13.55 -5.34 -14.71
CA CYS A 45 -14.80 -5.73 -14.03
C CYS A 45 -16.01 -5.55 -14.96
N LEU A 46 -16.10 -4.41 -15.64
CA LEU A 46 -17.18 -4.14 -16.60
C LEU A 46 -17.13 -5.08 -17.81
N ALA A 47 -15.94 -5.28 -18.40
CA ALA A 47 -15.76 -6.14 -19.57
C ALA A 47 -16.13 -7.61 -19.26
N LYS A 48 -15.79 -8.10 -18.07
CA LYS A 48 -16.13 -9.46 -17.62
C LYS A 48 -17.51 -9.57 -16.97
N GLN A 49 -18.22 -8.45 -16.81
CA GLN A 49 -19.50 -8.37 -16.09
C GLN A 49 -19.41 -9.00 -14.69
N GLN A 50 -18.34 -8.69 -13.97
CA GLN A 50 -18.05 -9.22 -12.63
C GLN A 50 -17.80 -8.07 -11.65
N ASP A 51 -18.21 -8.25 -10.40
CA ASP A 51 -17.88 -7.30 -9.35
C ASP A 51 -16.38 -7.40 -8.96
N PRO A 52 -15.80 -6.32 -8.41
CA PRO A 52 -14.37 -6.30 -8.05
C PRO A 52 -13.95 -7.39 -7.04
N LEU A 53 -14.85 -7.83 -6.15
CA LEU A 53 -14.54 -8.86 -5.15
C LEU A 53 -14.48 -10.24 -5.80
N SER A 54 -15.41 -10.54 -6.71
CA SER A 54 -15.37 -11.74 -7.54
C SER A 54 -14.11 -11.79 -8.39
N LEU A 55 -13.65 -10.65 -8.92
CA LEU A 55 -12.37 -10.58 -9.63
C LEU A 55 -11.19 -10.91 -8.70
N ALA A 56 -11.17 -10.34 -7.49
CA ALA A 56 -10.14 -10.58 -6.48
C ALA A 56 -10.07 -12.03 -5.96
N GLN A 57 -11.19 -12.75 -5.97
CA GLN A 57 -11.19 -14.17 -5.64
C GLN A 57 -10.48 -15.02 -6.69
N ARG A 58 -10.43 -14.57 -7.95
CA ARG A 58 -9.94 -15.36 -9.09
C ARG A 58 -8.55 -14.97 -9.53
N TYR A 59 -8.22 -13.68 -9.45
CA TYR A 59 -6.96 -13.13 -9.92
C TYR A 59 -6.19 -12.45 -8.79
N ASP A 60 -4.88 -12.41 -8.93
CA ASP A 60 -3.97 -11.57 -8.16
C ASP A 60 -3.26 -10.63 -9.10
N ILE A 61 -2.90 -9.44 -8.61
CA ILE A 61 -2.08 -8.50 -9.37
C ILE A 61 -0.74 -8.41 -8.66
N ILE A 62 0.32 -8.80 -9.37
CA ILE A 62 1.68 -8.80 -8.84
C ILE A 62 2.47 -7.82 -9.70
N GLN A 63 2.90 -6.71 -9.09
CA GLN A 63 3.64 -5.61 -9.76
C GLN A 63 3.03 -5.19 -11.11
N GLY A 64 1.69 -5.07 -11.16
CA GLY A 64 0.98 -4.65 -12.37
C GLY A 64 0.69 -5.76 -13.39
N LYS A 65 1.14 -7.00 -13.16
CA LYS A 65 0.80 -8.16 -13.97
C LYS A 65 -0.36 -8.94 -13.36
N LEU A 66 -1.34 -9.29 -14.18
CA LEU A 66 -2.48 -10.11 -13.77
C LEU A 66 -2.08 -11.59 -13.75
N ALA A 67 -2.31 -12.25 -12.62
CA ALA A 67 -2.09 -13.67 -12.42
C ALA A 67 -3.41 -14.35 -12.06
N MET A 68 -3.67 -15.56 -12.55
CA MET A 68 -4.86 -16.32 -12.22
C MET A 68 -4.53 -17.39 -11.19
N LYS A 69 -5.27 -17.43 -10.07
CA LYS A 69 -5.01 -18.41 -9.02
C LYS A 69 -5.22 -19.83 -9.57
N SER A 70 -4.34 -20.77 -9.21
CA SER A 70 -4.44 -22.18 -9.65
C SER A 70 -5.78 -22.83 -9.31
N ALA A 71 -6.37 -22.50 -8.15
CA ALA A 71 -7.71 -22.94 -7.78
C ALA A 71 -8.80 -22.38 -8.72
N ALA A 72 -8.64 -21.13 -9.20
CA ALA A 72 -9.55 -20.52 -10.15
C ALA A 72 -9.41 -21.15 -11.54
N MET A 73 -8.18 -21.47 -11.98
CA MET A 73 -7.93 -22.21 -13.23
C MET A 73 -8.66 -23.55 -13.23
N LEU A 74 -8.52 -24.33 -12.14
CA LEU A 74 -9.23 -25.60 -12.01
C LEU A 74 -10.75 -25.45 -11.94
N ALA A 75 -11.25 -24.38 -11.32
CA ALA A 75 -12.68 -24.11 -11.29
C ALA A 75 -13.24 -23.81 -12.69
N GLU A 76 -12.51 -23.03 -13.49
CA GLU A 76 -12.85 -22.73 -14.88
C GLU A 76 -12.72 -23.94 -15.81
N PHE A 77 -11.72 -24.79 -15.59
CA PHE A 77 -11.57 -26.08 -16.26
C PHE A 77 -12.79 -26.98 -15.98
N ARG A 78 -13.21 -27.07 -14.71
CA ARG A 78 -14.42 -27.82 -14.33
C ARG A 78 -15.71 -27.23 -14.90
N ALA A 79 -15.80 -25.90 -14.96
CA ALA A 79 -16.96 -25.22 -15.54
C ALA A 79 -17.15 -25.54 -17.03
N ARG A 80 -16.06 -25.86 -17.75
CA ARG A 80 -16.06 -26.30 -19.15
C ARG A 80 -16.30 -27.81 -19.34
N GLY A 81 -16.61 -28.55 -18.27
CA GLY A 81 -16.84 -30.00 -18.33
C GLY A 81 -15.62 -30.85 -18.00
N GLY A 82 -14.48 -30.23 -17.69
CA GLY A 82 -13.29 -30.94 -17.25
C GLY A 82 -13.48 -31.60 -15.87
N ARG A 83 -12.84 -32.74 -15.65
CA ARG A 83 -12.71 -33.38 -14.33
C ARG A 83 -11.26 -33.48 -13.95
N GLN A 84 -10.97 -33.23 -12.68
CA GLN A 84 -9.65 -33.41 -12.11
C GLN A 84 -9.66 -34.56 -11.11
N LYS A 85 -8.53 -35.24 -11.00
CA LYS A 85 -8.23 -36.16 -9.91
C LYS A 85 -6.84 -35.84 -9.38
N MET A 86 -6.77 -35.44 -8.12
CA MET A 86 -5.51 -35.22 -7.43
C MET A 86 -4.93 -36.58 -7.05
N ILE A 87 -3.80 -36.93 -7.66
CA ILE A 87 -3.10 -38.20 -7.40
C ILE A 87 -2.11 -37.98 -6.24
N GLU A 88 -1.28 -36.94 -6.33
CA GLU A 88 -0.29 -36.62 -5.32
C GLU A 88 -0.21 -35.11 -5.08
N ARG A 89 -0.07 -34.71 -3.81
CA ARG A 89 0.16 -33.32 -3.42
C ARG A 89 1.01 -33.29 -2.15
N THR A 90 2.30 -33.50 -2.32
CA THR A 90 3.30 -33.54 -1.25
C THR A 90 4.37 -32.48 -1.48
N PRO A 91 5.25 -32.20 -0.49
CA PRO A 91 6.39 -31.31 -0.70
C PRO A 91 7.39 -31.83 -1.73
N GLU A 92 7.39 -33.14 -2.02
CA GLU A 92 8.37 -33.77 -2.91
C GLU A 92 7.82 -34.01 -4.32
N ALA A 93 6.50 -34.11 -4.50
CA ALA A 93 5.88 -34.22 -5.81
C ALA A 93 4.43 -33.73 -5.82
N ALA A 94 3.99 -33.26 -6.99
CA ALA A 94 2.60 -32.98 -7.30
C ALA A 94 2.21 -33.75 -8.57
N GLU A 95 1.05 -34.41 -8.54
CA GLU A 95 0.51 -35.13 -9.68
C GLU A 95 -1.00 -34.94 -9.78
N VAL A 96 -1.47 -34.60 -10.97
CA VAL A 96 -2.89 -34.44 -11.30
C VAL A 96 -3.22 -35.16 -12.59
N GLU A 97 -4.35 -35.87 -12.57
CA GLU A 97 -4.99 -36.40 -13.78
C GLU A 97 -6.11 -35.45 -14.17
N LEU A 98 -6.03 -34.92 -15.39
CA LEU A 98 -7.04 -34.04 -15.97
C LEU A 98 -7.73 -34.80 -17.09
N SER A 99 -9.06 -34.65 -17.14
CA SER A 99 -9.86 -35.21 -18.22
C SER A 99 -10.83 -34.16 -18.72
N ILE A 100 -10.95 -34.03 -20.03
CA ILE A 100 -11.94 -33.19 -20.69
C ILE A 100 -12.34 -33.89 -21.98
N ASP A 101 -13.65 -33.95 -22.25
CA ASP A 101 -14.22 -34.78 -23.30
C ASP A 101 -13.76 -36.25 -23.19
N ASP A 102 -13.04 -36.74 -24.22
CA ASP A 102 -12.49 -38.10 -24.30
C ASP A 102 -10.98 -38.16 -23.98
N SER A 103 -10.33 -37.01 -23.74
CA SER A 103 -8.90 -36.94 -23.45
C SER A 103 -8.65 -37.04 -21.95
N ILE A 104 -7.73 -37.91 -21.55
CA ILE A 104 -7.28 -38.08 -20.16
C ILE A 104 -5.75 -38.03 -20.17
N GLU A 105 -5.18 -37.06 -19.47
CA GLU A 105 -3.74 -36.90 -19.36
C GLU A 105 -3.32 -36.73 -17.90
N ARG A 106 -2.09 -37.15 -17.60
CA ARG A 106 -1.48 -37.02 -16.28
C ARG A 106 -0.29 -36.08 -16.33
N PHE A 107 -0.29 -35.12 -15.41
CA PHE A 107 0.77 -34.14 -15.25
C PHE A 107 1.41 -34.36 -13.90
N ARG A 108 2.73 -34.51 -13.90
CA ARG A 108 3.53 -34.74 -12.69
C ARG A 108 4.73 -33.81 -12.71
N LEU A 109 5.02 -33.23 -11.55
CA LEU A 109 6.24 -32.49 -11.30
C LEU A 109 6.80 -32.90 -9.94
N THR A 110 8.04 -33.35 -9.96
CA THR A 110 8.79 -33.64 -8.75
C THR A 110 9.61 -32.44 -8.30
N TRP A 111 9.94 -32.40 -7.03
CA TRP A 111 10.86 -31.41 -6.48
C TRP A 111 12.27 -31.54 -7.08
N GLU A 112 12.72 -32.77 -7.35
CA GLU A 112 14.02 -33.03 -7.99
C GLU A 112 14.11 -32.42 -9.40
N GLU A 113 13.04 -32.49 -10.18
CA GLU A 113 12.95 -31.81 -11.49
C GLU A 113 12.86 -30.29 -11.29
N ALA A 114 12.00 -29.81 -10.39
CA ALA A 114 11.83 -28.37 -10.15
C ALA A 114 13.11 -27.68 -9.65
N GLN A 115 13.97 -28.37 -8.90
CA GLN A 115 15.25 -27.83 -8.43
C GLN A 115 16.23 -27.51 -9.57
N GLN A 116 16.09 -28.17 -10.72
CA GLN A 116 16.96 -27.92 -11.88
C GLN A 116 16.60 -26.60 -12.56
N GLU A 117 15.34 -26.19 -12.44
CA GLU A 117 14.78 -24.97 -13.01
C GLU A 117 15.17 -23.71 -12.23
N ASP A 118 15.29 -22.60 -12.95
CA ASP A 118 15.76 -21.33 -12.38
C ASP A 118 14.74 -20.66 -11.47
N PHE A 119 13.46 -20.95 -11.65
CA PHE A 119 12.40 -20.37 -10.81
C PHE A 119 12.50 -20.79 -9.34
N THR A 120 13.17 -21.92 -9.02
CA THR A 120 13.38 -22.33 -7.62
C THR A 120 14.59 -21.67 -6.97
N LYS A 121 15.44 -21.01 -7.76
CA LYS A 121 16.72 -20.46 -7.33
C LYS A 121 16.63 -18.94 -7.10
N ASP A 122 17.43 -18.45 -6.17
CA ASP A 122 17.62 -17.04 -5.89
C ASP A 122 18.78 -16.45 -6.73
N LYS A 123 19.08 -15.17 -6.50
CA LYS A 123 20.18 -14.44 -7.17
C LYS A 123 21.55 -15.14 -7.06
N LYS A 124 21.74 -15.99 -6.04
CA LYS A 124 23.00 -16.64 -5.70
C LYS A 124 22.99 -18.12 -6.09
N GLY A 125 21.96 -18.59 -6.78
CA GLY A 125 21.78 -20.00 -7.14
C GLY A 125 21.31 -20.88 -5.99
N ASN A 126 20.98 -20.32 -4.83
CA ASN A 126 20.43 -21.08 -3.70
C ASN A 126 18.92 -21.21 -3.83
N ILE A 127 18.33 -22.23 -3.22
CA ILE A 127 16.88 -22.38 -3.19
C ILE A 127 16.24 -21.15 -2.53
N LYS A 128 15.26 -20.52 -3.20
CA LYS A 128 14.53 -19.37 -2.65
C LYS A 128 13.97 -19.73 -1.26
N SER A 129 14.12 -18.83 -0.30
CA SER A 129 13.65 -19.00 1.09
C SER A 129 12.17 -19.42 1.18
N ASN A 130 11.33 -18.94 0.25
CA ASN A 130 9.93 -19.32 0.19
C ASN A 130 9.73 -20.83 -0.06
N TYR A 131 10.62 -21.49 -0.80
CA TYR A 131 10.52 -22.91 -1.16
C TYR A 131 11.33 -23.84 -0.24
N SER A 132 12.07 -23.27 0.71
CA SER A 132 12.69 -24.03 1.81
C SER A 132 11.63 -24.62 2.75
N PHE A 133 10.46 -23.98 2.87
CA PHE A 133 9.37 -24.47 3.71
C PHE A 133 8.52 -25.53 2.97
N PRO A 134 8.32 -26.74 3.55
CA PRO A 134 7.64 -27.84 2.87
C PRO A 134 6.24 -27.50 2.35
N ARG A 135 5.47 -26.72 3.13
CA ARG A 135 4.10 -26.35 2.75
C ARG A 135 4.04 -25.41 1.55
N LYS A 136 4.93 -24.41 1.52
CA LYS A 136 5.03 -23.45 0.41
C LYS A 136 5.54 -24.14 -0.86
N ARG A 137 6.52 -25.04 -0.72
CA ARG A 137 6.99 -25.90 -1.80
C ARG A 137 5.87 -26.74 -2.41
N MET A 138 5.09 -27.43 -1.58
CA MET A 138 3.92 -28.21 -2.04
C MET A 138 2.88 -27.34 -2.77
N GLN A 139 2.65 -26.10 -2.32
CA GLN A 139 1.75 -25.16 -3.00
C GLN A 139 2.30 -24.75 -4.37
N MET A 140 3.60 -24.45 -4.44
CA MET A 140 4.30 -24.08 -5.67
C MET A 140 4.27 -25.21 -6.71
N LEU A 141 4.62 -26.44 -6.32
CA LEU A 141 4.58 -27.61 -7.20
C LEU A 141 3.16 -27.84 -7.73
N TRP A 142 2.17 -27.76 -6.84
CA TRP A 142 0.77 -27.90 -7.21
C TRP A 142 0.31 -26.83 -8.19
N ALA A 143 0.66 -25.56 -7.96
CA ALA A 143 0.27 -24.47 -8.84
C ALA A 143 0.81 -24.66 -10.26
N ARG A 144 2.07 -25.08 -10.41
CA ARG A 144 2.71 -25.33 -11.71
C ARG A 144 2.11 -26.50 -12.45
N VAL A 145 1.96 -27.65 -11.79
CA VAL A 145 1.35 -28.85 -12.41
C VAL A 145 -0.07 -28.56 -12.89
N VAL A 146 -0.82 -27.74 -12.13
CA VAL A 146 -2.14 -27.30 -12.54
C VAL A 146 -2.08 -26.33 -13.72
N SER A 147 -1.18 -25.34 -13.68
CA SER A 147 -1.01 -24.35 -14.75
C SER A 147 -0.66 -25.03 -16.07
N ASP A 148 0.35 -25.89 -16.05
CA ASP A 148 0.82 -26.68 -17.19
C ASP A 148 -0.29 -27.61 -17.71
N GLY A 149 -0.91 -28.40 -16.83
CA GLY A 149 -1.97 -29.32 -17.22
C GLY A 149 -3.19 -28.62 -17.82
N VAL A 150 -3.61 -27.47 -17.27
CA VAL A 150 -4.72 -26.69 -17.84
C VAL A 150 -4.32 -26.02 -19.15
N ASN A 151 -3.09 -25.51 -19.27
CA ASN A 151 -2.58 -24.93 -20.52
C ASN A 151 -2.55 -25.96 -21.67
N VAL A 152 -2.19 -27.21 -21.36
CA VAL A 152 -2.14 -28.29 -22.35
C VAL A 152 -3.55 -28.78 -22.71
N MET A 153 -4.41 -29.00 -21.71
CA MET A 153 -5.72 -29.63 -21.93
C MET A 153 -6.82 -28.64 -22.37
N CYS A 154 -6.74 -27.38 -21.96
CA CYS A 154 -7.80 -26.37 -22.15
C CYS A 154 -7.19 -24.94 -22.11
N PRO A 155 -6.35 -24.57 -23.10
CA PRO A 155 -5.61 -23.30 -23.12
C PRO A 155 -6.51 -22.05 -23.03
N GLU A 156 -7.77 -22.14 -23.45
CA GLU A 156 -8.77 -21.08 -23.37
C GLU A 156 -9.23 -20.73 -21.95
N VAL A 157 -8.85 -21.51 -20.93
CA VAL A 157 -9.03 -21.13 -19.52
C VAL A 157 -8.04 -20.04 -19.13
N ASN A 158 -6.77 -20.25 -19.50
CA ASN A 158 -5.68 -19.40 -19.07
C ASN A 158 -5.49 -18.21 -20.01
N CYS A 159 -5.70 -18.36 -21.33
CA CYS A 159 -5.58 -17.29 -22.32
C CYS A 159 -4.26 -16.49 -22.19
N GLY A 160 -3.16 -17.17 -21.85
CA GLY A 160 -1.85 -16.54 -21.62
C GLY A 160 -1.64 -15.96 -20.22
N LEU A 161 -2.56 -16.18 -19.28
CA LEU A 161 -2.37 -15.88 -17.86
C LEU A 161 -1.66 -17.04 -17.15
N TYR A 162 -0.80 -16.67 -16.21
CA TYR A 162 -0.02 -17.60 -15.40
C TYR A 162 -0.48 -17.58 -13.94
N THR A 163 -0.03 -18.57 -13.18
CA THR A 163 -0.27 -18.61 -11.73
C THR A 163 0.50 -17.51 -11.00
N PRO A 164 0.05 -17.06 -9.81
CA PRO A 164 0.75 -16.06 -9.00
C PRO A 164 2.22 -16.40 -8.78
N GLU A 165 2.52 -17.68 -8.59
CA GLU A 165 3.88 -18.19 -8.42
C GLU A 165 4.72 -17.94 -9.68
N GLU A 166 4.24 -18.33 -10.86
CA GLU A 166 4.94 -18.15 -12.14
C GLU A 166 5.11 -16.66 -12.51
N VAL A 167 4.08 -15.84 -12.30
CA VAL A 167 4.18 -14.39 -12.53
C VAL A 167 5.23 -13.76 -11.61
N GLY A 168 5.28 -14.19 -10.35
CA GLY A 168 6.33 -13.78 -9.41
C GLY A 168 7.72 -14.12 -9.91
N ASP A 169 7.91 -15.30 -10.49
CA ASP A 169 9.21 -15.71 -11.02
C ASP A 169 9.61 -14.96 -12.30
N ILE A 170 8.66 -14.63 -13.18
CA ILE A 170 8.91 -13.78 -14.36
C ILE A 170 9.31 -12.35 -13.93
N ILE A 171 8.64 -11.81 -12.94
CA ILE A 171 8.96 -10.48 -12.38
C ILE A 171 10.33 -10.49 -11.73
N ASP A 172 10.64 -11.55 -10.98
CA ASP A 172 11.97 -11.73 -10.42
C ASP A 172 12.99 -11.76 -11.58
N ALA A 173 12.78 -12.60 -12.61
CA ALA A 173 13.56 -12.70 -13.86
C ALA A 173 13.83 -11.33 -14.52
N GLU A 174 12.79 -10.54 -14.79
CA GLU A 174 12.92 -9.21 -15.41
C GLU A 174 13.65 -8.20 -14.52
N ASN A 175 13.45 -8.27 -13.20
CA ASN A 175 14.21 -7.47 -12.26
C ASN A 175 15.69 -7.88 -12.19
N PHE A 176 16.05 -9.09 -12.61
CA PHE A 176 17.46 -9.47 -12.81
C PHE A 176 18.05 -8.85 -14.08
N GLU A 177 17.28 -8.78 -15.16
CA GLU A 177 17.76 -8.23 -16.44
C GLU A 177 17.88 -6.70 -16.43
N SER A 178 17.06 -5.98 -15.63
CA SER A 178 17.10 -4.51 -15.60
C SER A 178 18.31 -3.89 -14.86
N VAL A 179 19.20 -4.69 -14.25
CA VAL A 179 20.46 -4.21 -13.65
C VAL A 179 21.59 -4.22 -14.68
N ALA A 180 21.43 -3.39 -15.73
CA ALA A 180 22.49 -2.64 -16.45
C ALA A 180 22.06 -2.31 -17.89
N PRO A 181 21.98 -1.02 -18.24
CA PRO A 181 22.65 -0.53 -19.43
C PRO A 181 24.03 0.03 -19.01
N PRO A 182 25.13 -0.35 -19.68
CA PRO A 182 26.37 0.42 -19.58
C PRO A 182 26.08 1.87 -20.00
N PRO A 183 26.73 2.89 -19.41
CA PRO A 183 26.55 4.27 -19.85
C PRO A 183 26.87 4.33 -21.34
N ALA A 184 25.86 4.70 -22.14
CA ALA A 184 26.01 4.87 -23.57
C ALA A 184 27.06 5.96 -23.81
N THR A 185 28.23 5.54 -24.26
CA THR A 185 29.27 6.43 -24.76
C THR A 185 28.76 7.11 -26.01
N SER A 186 28.40 8.38 -25.87
CA SER A 186 28.20 9.28 -27.00
C SER A 186 29.50 9.38 -27.80
N SER A 187 29.48 8.78 -28.98
CA SER A 187 30.51 8.96 -29.99
C SER A 187 30.41 10.38 -30.55
N SER A 188 31.36 11.24 -30.19
CA SER A 188 31.88 12.28 -31.07
C SER A 188 33.26 12.73 -30.58
N ALA A 189 34.28 12.48 -31.39
CA ALA A 189 35.59 13.14 -31.35
C ALA A 189 35.96 13.50 -32.82
N PRO A 190 36.95 14.37 -33.11
CA PRO A 190 38.02 14.85 -32.21
C PRO A 190 38.44 16.34 -32.37
N ALA A 191 39.38 16.76 -31.51
CA ALA A 191 40.34 17.89 -31.54
C ALA A 191 40.32 18.63 -30.17
N SER A 192 41.40 18.90 -29.43
CA SER A 192 42.84 19.00 -29.69
C SER A 192 43.65 18.79 -28.39
N ALA A 193 44.95 18.54 -28.54
CA ALA A 193 45.94 18.20 -27.52
C ALA A 193 46.31 19.33 -26.53
N SER A 194 46.74 18.93 -25.32
CA SER A 194 48.03 19.36 -24.73
C SER A 194 48.44 18.45 -23.56
N SER A 195 49.73 18.08 -23.56
CA SER A 195 50.45 17.19 -22.65
C SER A 195 50.70 17.79 -21.27
N VAL A 196 50.85 16.94 -20.22
CA VAL A 196 52.05 16.91 -19.34
C VAL A 196 52.22 15.50 -18.72
N GLU A 197 53.47 15.03 -18.72
CA GLU A 197 54.07 13.93 -17.93
C GLU A 197 53.74 14.06 -16.43
N GLY A 198 53.76 13.06 -15.56
CA GLY A 198 54.11 11.65 -15.57
C GLY A 198 54.31 11.25 -14.09
N SER A 199 53.86 10.08 -13.66
CA SER A 199 54.55 9.30 -12.62
C SER A 199 53.88 7.94 -12.47
N ALA A 200 54.69 6.91 -12.61
CA ALA A 200 54.37 5.58 -12.12
C ALA A 200 54.49 5.55 -10.60
N VAL A 201 53.72 4.65 -9.99
CA VAL A 201 54.01 3.81 -8.81
C VAL A 201 52.79 3.70 -7.88
N ASP A 202 52.56 2.44 -7.54
CA ASP A 202 51.84 1.84 -6.44
C ASP A 202 50.34 1.55 -6.54
N VAL A 203 50.10 0.23 -6.52
CA VAL A 203 48.91 -0.49 -6.12
C VAL A 203 48.76 -0.34 -4.61
N PRO A 204 47.61 0.15 -4.12
CA PRO A 204 47.14 -0.19 -2.78
C PRO A 204 45.97 -1.16 -2.91
N THR A 205 46.27 -2.36 -2.47
CA THR A 205 45.38 -3.40 -1.97
C THR A 205 44.31 -2.82 -1.02
N ASP A 206 43.13 -3.45 -1.04
CA ASP A 206 42.05 -3.37 -0.05
C ASP A 206 41.45 -1.99 0.26
N ALA A 207 40.36 -1.65 -0.45
CA ALA A 207 39.36 -0.71 0.03
C ALA A 207 38.07 -1.47 0.34
N GLU A 208 37.78 -1.54 1.63
CA GLU A 208 36.63 -2.19 2.25
C GLU A 208 35.33 -1.75 1.57
N PHE A 209 34.55 -2.73 1.13
CA PHE A 209 33.18 -2.51 0.65
C PHE A 209 32.32 -2.21 1.88
N GLU A 210 32.13 -0.94 2.21
CA GLU A 210 31.21 -0.51 3.26
C GLU A 210 29.79 -1.02 2.94
N GLN A 211 29.40 -2.08 3.64
CA GLN A 211 28.03 -2.56 3.65
C GLN A 211 27.17 -1.50 4.32
N LYS A 212 26.41 -0.72 3.53
CA LYS A 212 25.30 0.09 4.05
C LYS A 212 24.27 -0.84 4.70
N THR A 213 24.39 -1.00 6.00
CA THR A 213 23.43 -1.74 6.82
C THR A 213 22.16 -0.90 6.95
N LYS A 214 20.99 -1.54 6.75
CA LYS A 214 19.69 -0.88 6.87
C LYS A 214 19.44 -0.43 8.32
N ALA A 215 18.67 0.64 8.51
CA ALA A 215 18.34 1.15 9.84
C ALA A 215 17.70 0.06 10.73
N SER A 216 18.13 0.02 11.99
CA SER A 216 17.63 -0.94 12.97
C SER A 216 16.19 -0.63 13.38
N GLY A 217 15.46 -1.65 13.84
CA GLY A 217 14.08 -1.48 14.32
C GLY A 217 13.94 -0.53 15.52
N GLN A 218 15.03 -0.27 16.26
CA GLN A 218 15.05 0.73 17.34
C GLN A 218 15.21 2.15 16.79
N GLN A 219 16.05 2.34 15.77
CA GLN A 219 16.26 3.63 15.11
C GLN A 219 14.98 4.10 14.41
N ILE A 220 14.28 3.20 13.72
CA ILE A 220 13.00 3.52 13.06
C ILE A 220 11.95 3.95 14.09
N LYS A 221 11.83 3.23 15.22
CA LYS A 221 10.91 3.62 16.31
C LYS A 221 11.25 5.00 16.88
N ARG A 222 12.53 5.29 17.10
CA ARG A 222 12.98 6.59 17.62
C ARG A 222 12.70 7.72 16.65
N MET A 223 12.92 7.52 15.35
CA MET A 223 12.59 8.50 14.32
C MET A 223 11.09 8.78 14.26
N THR A 224 10.25 7.74 14.25
CA THR A 224 8.78 7.90 14.24
C THR A 224 8.31 8.68 15.48
N GLN A 225 8.89 8.41 16.64
CA GLN A 225 8.57 9.14 17.86
C GLN A 225 8.98 10.61 17.78
N LEU A 226 10.18 10.91 17.28
CA LEU A 226 10.66 12.29 17.12
C LEU A 226 9.87 13.07 16.06
N PHE A 227 9.43 12.42 14.99
CA PHE A 227 8.56 13.06 13.98
C PHE A 227 7.20 13.43 14.55
N ALA A 228 6.66 12.62 15.46
CA ALA A 228 5.42 12.92 16.17
C ALA A 228 5.61 14.02 17.23
N GLU A 229 6.73 14.01 17.97
CA GLU A 229 7.02 15.01 19.01
C GLU A 229 7.28 16.42 18.45
N LEU A 230 7.84 16.52 17.25
CA LEU A 230 8.19 17.80 16.59
C LEU A 230 7.15 18.27 15.54
N ASP A 231 6.02 17.56 15.40
CA ASP A 231 4.97 17.82 14.40
C ASP A 231 5.51 18.11 12.99
N VAL A 232 6.46 17.27 12.55
CA VAL A 232 7.19 17.51 11.30
C VAL A 232 6.30 17.10 10.13
N SER A 233 5.97 18.06 9.26
CA SER A 233 5.15 17.82 8.07
C SER A 233 5.76 16.77 7.13
N ALA A 234 4.91 16.04 6.40
CA ALA A 234 5.34 14.97 5.48
C ALA A 234 6.38 15.44 4.44
N GLU A 235 6.31 16.70 4.00
CA GLU A 235 7.29 17.29 3.09
C GLU A 235 8.67 17.49 3.74
N ALA A 236 8.71 17.87 5.01
CA ALA A 236 9.95 18.03 5.76
C ALA A 236 10.58 16.65 6.09
N GLN A 237 9.76 15.63 6.35
CA GLN A 237 10.21 14.24 6.51
C GLN A 237 10.86 13.72 5.21
N MET A 238 10.21 13.91 4.06
CA MET A 238 10.77 13.52 2.76
C MET A 238 12.06 14.27 2.42
N ARG A 239 12.17 15.55 2.79
CA ARG A 239 13.40 16.33 2.62
C ARG A 239 14.54 15.78 3.48
N ALA A 240 14.25 15.35 4.71
CA ALA A 240 15.23 14.73 5.60
C ALA A 240 15.74 13.39 5.04
N PHE A 241 14.85 12.53 4.52
CA PHE A 241 15.24 11.25 3.91
C PHE A 241 16.09 11.46 2.65
N ARG A 242 15.69 12.39 1.79
CA ARG A 242 16.44 12.73 0.56
C ARG A 242 17.84 13.27 0.89
N GLY A 243 17.97 14.03 1.97
CA GLY A 243 19.25 14.53 2.47
C GLY A 243 20.25 13.44 2.87
N VAL A 244 19.77 12.21 3.11
CA VAL A 244 20.61 11.05 3.41
C VAL A 244 20.58 9.99 2.29
N GLY A 245 20.05 10.35 1.12
CA GLY A 245 19.97 9.46 -0.04
C GLY A 245 18.92 8.35 0.07
N ALA A 246 17.92 8.52 0.93
CA ALA A 246 16.79 7.61 1.08
C ALA A 246 15.50 8.20 0.49
N SER A 247 14.70 7.36 -0.15
CA SER A 247 13.42 7.76 -0.75
C SER A 247 12.24 7.61 0.22
N SER A 248 12.42 6.80 1.25
CA SER A 248 11.42 6.50 2.27
C SER A 248 12.10 6.17 3.59
N MET A 249 11.34 6.19 4.69
CA MET A 249 11.82 5.79 6.03
C MET A 249 12.38 4.36 6.07
N VAL A 250 11.91 3.48 5.19
CA VAL A 250 12.33 2.06 5.11
C VAL A 250 13.68 1.88 4.40
N ASP A 251 14.07 2.87 3.59
CA ASP A 251 15.30 2.86 2.80
C ASP A 251 16.47 3.59 3.48
N VAL A 252 16.26 4.09 4.69
CA VAL A 252 17.28 4.81 5.46
C VAL A 252 18.34 3.82 5.98
N SER A 253 19.61 4.14 5.77
CA SER A 253 20.74 3.39 6.36
C SER A 253 20.84 3.66 7.87
N SER A 254 21.50 2.77 8.62
CA SER A 254 21.72 2.96 10.07
C SER A 254 22.38 4.31 10.39
N GLU A 255 23.45 4.65 9.67
CA GLU A 255 24.14 5.94 9.81
C GLU A 255 23.24 7.13 9.43
N GLY A 256 22.37 6.94 8.44
CA GLY A 256 21.45 7.98 8.02
C GLY A 256 20.34 8.23 9.02
N ALA A 257 19.87 7.17 9.67
CA ALA A 257 18.92 7.27 10.76
C ALA A 257 19.54 8.02 11.95
N ASP A 258 20.79 7.72 12.30
CA ASP A 258 21.50 8.42 13.39
C ASP A 258 21.72 9.90 13.10
N GLN A 259 22.04 10.27 11.85
CA GLN A 259 22.15 11.67 11.43
C GLN A 259 20.82 12.43 11.52
N ILE A 260 19.71 11.78 11.16
CA ILE A 260 18.38 12.38 11.25
C ILE A 260 17.97 12.53 12.72
N ILE A 261 18.15 11.48 13.53
CA ILE A 261 17.86 11.51 14.97
C ILE A 261 18.65 12.62 15.66
N ALA A 262 19.97 12.72 15.42
CA ALA A 262 20.82 13.73 16.04
C ALA A 262 20.42 15.17 15.66
N LYS A 263 20.01 15.41 14.40
CA LYS A 263 19.48 16.71 13.96
C LYS A 263 18.14 17.05 14.61
N MET A 264 17.28 16.07 14.79
CA MET A 264 15.97 16.28 15.42
C MET A 264 16.10 16.48 16.92
N GLU A 265 16.98 15.74 17.59
CA GLU A 265 17.27 15.92 19.01
C GLU A 265 17.95 17.26 19.30
N SER A 266 18.80 17.76 18.40
CA SER A 266 19.36 19.12 18.53
C SER A 266 18.31 20.20 18.28
N HIS A 267 17.35 19.98 17.38
CA HIS A 267 16.19 20.85 17.21
C HIS A 267 15.24 20.83 18.42
N LEU A 268 15.06 19.67 19.06
CA LEU A 268 14.29 19.51 20.29
C LEU A 268 14.99 20.20 21.49
N ALA A 269 16.32 20.07 21.56
CA ALA A 269 17.12 20.78 22.56
C ALA A 269 17.08 22.29 22.33
N ALA A 270 17.08 22.76 21.07
CA ALA A 270 16.91 24.16 20.73
C ALA A 270 15.48 24.70 20.98
N SER A 271 14.44 23.88 20.78
CA SER A 271 13.05 24.25 21.01
C SER A 271 12.62 24.20 22.48
N SER A 272 13.39 23.53 23.35
CA SER A 272 13.22 23.61 24.81
C SER A 272 13.57 24.99 25.39
N GLY A 273 14.11 25.90 24.58
CA GLY A 273 14.20 27.33 24.85
C GLY A 273 12.97 28.10 24.37
N SER A 274 12.02 28.33 25.27
CA SER A 274 10.86 29.24 25.17
C SER A 274 9.75 28.89 24.16
N THR A 275 8.67 28.31 24.68
CA THR A 275 7.32 28.67 24.24
C THR A 275 6.55 29.05 25.51
N PRO A 276 6.00 30.28 25.62
CA PRO A 276 5.35 30.71 26.85
C PRO A 276 4.10 29.88 27.11
N ALA A 277 3.92 29.46 28.36
CA ALA A 277 2.71 28.79 28.82
C ALA A 277 1.48 29.69 28.61
N ALA A 278 0.32 29.08 28.35
CA ALA A 278 -0.94 29.79 28.09
C ALA A 278 -1.22 30.85 29.16
N THR A 279 -1.65 32.04 28.72
CA THR A 279 -1.90 33.16 29.62
C THR A 279 -3.13 32.88 30.50
N PRO A 280 -3.15 33.36 31.77
CA PRO A 280 -4.28 33.13 32.68
C PRO A 280 -5.60 33.73 32.17
N GLU A 281 -5.55 34.73 31.29
CA GLU A 281 -6.71 35.34 30.64
C GLU A 281 -7.39 34.38 29.65
N GLN A 282 -6.63 33.67 28.82
CA GLN A 282 -7.16 32.67 27.88
C GLN A 282 -7.79 31.47 28.61
N ILE A 283 -7.24 31.09 29.76
CA ILE A 283 -7.82 30.03 30.61
C ILE A 283 -9.16 30.48 31.21
N ALA A 284 -9.32 31.77 31.52
CA ALA A 284 -10.59 32.32 32.02
C ALA A 284 -11.64 32.42 30.90
N GLU A 285 -11.25 32.79 29.68
CA GLU A 285 -12.13 32.86 28.52
C GLU A 285 -12.69 31.48 28.14
N VAL A 286 -11.82 30.46 28.10
CA VAL A 286 -12.26 29.08 27.82
C VAL A 286 -13.23 28.59 28.88
N LYS A 287 -12.99 28.85 30.17
CA LYS A 287 -13.92 28.48 31.25
C LYS A 287 -15.28 29.18 31.12
N SER A 288 -15.29 30.45 30.73
CA SER A 288 -16.52 31.21 30.47
C SER A 288 -17.32 30.62 29.30
N LEU A 289 -16.65 30.30 28.19
CA LEU A 289 -17.30 29.68 27.02
C LEU A 289 -17.82 28.27 27.34
N LEU A 290 -17.07 27.50 28.12
CA LEU A 290 -17.48 26.20 28.66
C LEU A 290 -18.77 26.29 29.50
N ASP A 291 -18.88 27.28 30.38
CA ASP A 291 -20.08 27.49 31.18
C ASP A 291 -21.28 27.90 30.32
N GLN A 292 -21.07 28.69 29.27
CA GLN A 292 -22.13 29.09 28.33
C GLN A 292 -22.64 27.90 27.49
N VAL A 293 -21.75 27.03 27.01
CA VAL A 293 -22.14 25.83 26.23
C VAL A 293 -22.77 24.76 27.13
N SER A 294 -22.26 24.57 28.35
CA SER A 294 -22.81 23.64 29.35
C SER A 294 -24.25 23.99 29.77
N GLN A 295 -24.60 25.28 29.78
CA GLN A 295 -25.97 25.74 30.03
C GLN A 295 -26.93 25.51 28.85
N ARG A 296 -26.42 25.37 27.62
CA ARG A 296 -27.26 25.24 26.41
C ARG A 296 -27.48 23.79 25.95
N GLU A 297 -26.46 22.93 26.01
CA GLU A 297 -26.55 21.59 25.39
C GLU A 297 -26.53 20.42 26.39
N GLY A 298 -26.62 20.73 27.69
CA GLY A 298 -26.54 19.72 28.74
C GLY A 298 -25.11 19.21 28.94
N LYS A 299 -24.79 18.87 30.19
CA LYS A 299 -23.43 18.66 30.70
C LYS A 299 -22.57 17.60 29.99
N GLY A 300 -23.10 16.86 29.01
CA GLY A 300 -22.45 15.71 28.38
C GLY A 300 -21.64 16.00 27.11
N HIS A 301 -21.96 17.04 26.34
CA HIS A 301 -21.33 17.26 25.03
C HIS A 301 -19.94 17.91 25.14
N VAL A 302 -19.82 18.92 26.00
CA VAL A 302 -18.60 19.70 26.22
C VAL A 302 -17.43 18.87 26.78
N PRO A 303 -17.63 17.94 27.73
CA PRO A 303 -16.54 17.09 28.22
C PRO A 303 -15.92 16.20 27.14
N LEU A 304 -16.71 15.72 26.17
CA LEU A 304 -16.23 14.79 25.13
C LEU A 304 -15.29 15.45 24.13
N GLU A 305 -15.58 16.69 23.76
CA GLU A 305 -14.80 17.44 22.78
C GLU A 305 -13.46 17.93 23.35
N ILE A 306 -13.50 18.34 24.62
CA ILE A 306 -12.29 18.66 25.38
C ILE A 306 -11.44 17.41 25.59
N GLN A 307 -12.06 16.27 25.93
CA GLN A 307 -11.34 15.00 26.05
C GLN A 307 -10.69 14.60 24.73
N LYS A 308 -11.36 14.82 23.58
CA LYS A 308 -10.83 14.54 22.25
C LYS A 308 -9.60 15.39 21.93
N HIS A 309 -9.63 16.69 22.20
CA HIS A 309 -8.48 17.57 21.98
C HIS A 309 -7.33 17.32 22.98
N LEU A 310 -7.65 17.04 24.25
CA LEU A 310 -6.66 16.66 25.26
C LEU A 310 -5.94 15.35 24.91
N ASN A 311 -6.70 14.35 24.46
CA ASN A 311 -6.14 13.07 24.03
C ASN A 311 -5.28 13.20 22.76
N ALA A 312 -5.67 14.07 21.82
CA ALA A 312 -4.90 14.32 20.60
C ALA A 312 -3.49 14.89 20.89
N HIS A 313 -3.33 15.58 22.02
CA HIS A 313 -2.05 16.14 22.45
C HIS A 313 -1.41 15.38 23.63
N GLY A 314 -1.97 14.23 24.05
CA GLY A 314 -1.41 13.40 25.13
C GLY A 314 -1.43 14.07 26.52
N ILE A 315 -2.28 15.06 26.72
CA ILE A 315 -2.32 15.91 27.91
C ILE A 315 -3.59 15.64 28.71
N SER A 316 -3.51 15.64 30.05
CA SER A 316 -4.65 15.30 30.92
C SER A 316 -5.38 16.52 31.51
N LYS A 317 -4.77 17.71 31.46
CA LYS A 317 -5.30 18.94 32.06
C LYS A 317 -5.21 20.11 31.09
N LEU A 318 -6.26 20.93 31.05
CA LEU A 318 -6.33 22.13 30.18
C LEU A 318 -5.18 23.12 30.41
N THR A 319 -4.63 23.18 31.63
CA THR A 319 -3.52 24.06 32.02
C THR A 319 -2.16 23.69 31.41
N GLN A 320 -2.06 22.52 30.76
CA GLN A 320 -0.83 22.03 30.15
C GLN A 320 -0.81 22.26 28.62
N LEU A 321 -1.88 22.81 28.05
CA LEU A 321 -1.94 23.16 26.63
C LEU A 321 -1.09 24.39 26.34
N ASN A 322 -0.44 24.39 25.18
CA ASN A 322 0.27 25.55 24.67
C ASN A 322 -0.72 26.63 24.16
N GLN A 323 -0.24 27.86 24.00
CA GLN A 323 -1.08 28.99 23.59
C GLN A 323 -1.78 28.77 22.23
N HIS A 324 -1.10 28.15 21.28
CA HIS A 324 -1.62 27.91 19.94
C HIS A 324 -2.76 26.88 19.92
N SER A 325 -2.61 25.78 20.66
CA SER A 325 -3.63 24.75 20.83
C SER A 325 -4.83 25.27 21.62
N MET A 326 -4.64 26.22 22.54
CA MET A 326 -5.73 26.89 23.24
C MET A 326 -6.55 27.78 22.30
N ASP A 327 -5.91 28.54 21.41
CA ASP A 327 -6.62 29.41 20.45
C ASP A 327 -7.44 28.60 19.43
N LEU A 328 -6.94 27.43 18.99
CA LEU A 328 -7.69 26.52 18.13
C LEU A 328 -8.93 25.96 18.82
N LEU A 329 -8.81 25.59 20.11
CA LEU A 329 -9.94 25.10 20.91
C LEU A 329 -10.99 26.20 21.15
N VAL A 330 -10.56 27.44 21.38
CA VAL A 330 -11.47 28.60 21.48
C VAL A 330 -12.21 28.83 20.17
N ARG A 331 -11.53 28.70 19.03
CA ARG A 331 -12.15 28.93 17.71
C ARG A 331 -13.21 27.88 17.40
N GLY A 332 -12.93 26.60 17.65
CA GLY A 332 -13.90 25.51 17.48
C GLY A 332 -15.14 25.73 18.34
N LEU A 333 -14.97 26.00 19.64
CA LEU A 333 -16.10 26.25 20.55
C LEU A 333 -16.94 27.48 20.18
N ARG A 334 -16.36 28.49 19.50
CA ARG A 334 -17.12 29.63 18.96
C ARG A 334 -17.89 29.26 17.70
N GLU A 335 -17.27 28.52 16.79
CA GLU A 335 -17.91 28.06 15.54
C GLU A 335 -19.13 27.16 15.84
N ASP A 336 -19.04 26.28 16.85
CA ASP A 336 -20.16 25.45 17.32
C ASP A 336 -21.29 26.27 17.98
N CYS A 337 -20.92 27.37 18.66
CA CYS A 337 -21.88 28.29 19.27
C CYS A 337 -22.65 29.12 18.21
N GLU A 338 -22.01 29.44 17.08
CA GLU A 338 -22.60 30.19 15.96
C GLU A 338 -23.48 29.31 15.06
N THR A 339 -23.03 28.09 14.73
CA THR A 339 -23.81 27.16 13.88
C THR A 339 -25.10 26.67 14.53
N SER A 340 -25.15 26.58 15.87
CA SER A 340 -26.36 26.26 16.63
C SER A 340 -27.42 27.37 16.56
N LEU A 341 -27.02 28.65 16.49
CA LEU A 341 -27.92 29.80 16.35
C LEU A 341 -28.67 29.83 15.00
N ASP A 342 -28.01 29.45 13.91
CA ASP A 342 -28.64 29.37 12.58
C ASP A 342 -29.69 28.25 12.51
N SER A 343 -29.49 27.15 13.24
CA SER A 343 -30.49 26.07 13.33
C SER A 343 -31.74 26.48 14.12
N PHE A 344 -31.63 27.43 15.05
CA PHE A 344 -32.74 27.86 15.91
C PHE A 344 -33.62 28.95 15.27
N LEU A 345 -33.10 29.68 14.28
CA LEU A 345 -33.82 30.75 13.57
C LEU A 345 -34.49 30.27 12.26
N GLY A 346 -34.38 28.97 11.92
CA GLY A 346 -34.73 28.42 10.60
C GLY A 346 -36.14 27.88 10.36
N GLU A 347 -37.04 27.79 11.35
CA GLU A 347 -38.41 27.28 11.12
C GLU A 347 -39.49 28.37 11.26
N ALA A 348 -39.85 28.98 10.13
CA ALA A 348 -41.13 29.69 9.98
C ALA A 348 -42.15 28.75 9.30
N PRO A 349 -43.36 28.53 9.86
CA PRO A 349 -44.31 27.59 9.29
C PRO A 349 -45.01 28.22 8.08
N GLN A 350 -44.75 27.68 6.87
CA GLN A 350 -45.56 27.97 5.69
C GLN A 350 -46.80 27.06 5.64
N SER A 351 -47.91 27.73 5.36
CA SER A 351 -49.27 27.25 5.17
C SER A 351 -49.41 26.06 4.20
N ALA A 352 -50.19 25.06 4.60
CA ALA A 352 -50.84 24.14 3.69
C ALA A 352 -52.36 24.23 3.88
N GLY A 353 -53.04 24.84 2.90
CA GLY A 353 -54.46 24.67 2.71
C GLY A 353 -54.69 23.46 1.83
N GLU A 354 -55.60 22.57 2.22
CA GLU A 354 -56.25 21.63 1.30
C GLU A 354 -57.72 21.48 1.70
N SER A 355 -58.55 21.88 0.75
CA SER A 355 -60.00 21.67 0.67
C SER A 355 -60.33 20.27 0.16
N GLN A 356 -61.26 19.56 0.80
CA GLN A 356 -62.45 18.95 0.19
C GLN A 356 -63.24 18.09 1.19
N SER A 357 -64.50 18.47 1.48
CA SER A 357 -65.70 17.66 1.19
C SER A 357 -66.97 18.32 1.75
N SER A 358 -67.83 18.78 0.84
CA SER A 358 -69.29 18.60 0.83
C SER A 358 -69.78 18.91 -0.57
#